data_AF-A0A7J6SH18-F1
#
_entry.id   AF-A0A7J6SH18-F1
#
_cell.length_a   1.000
_cell.length_b   1.000
_cell.length_c   1.000
_cell.angle_alpha   90.00
_cell.angle_beta   90.00
_cell.angle_gamma   90.00
#
_symmetry.space_group_name_H-M   'P 1'
#
loop_
_entity.id
_entity.type
_entity.pdbx_description
1 polymer ?
#
loop_
_entity_poly.entity_id
_entity_poly.type
_entity_poly.pdbx_seq_one_letter_code
_entity_poly.pdbx_strand_id
1 'polypeptide(L)'
;QNSYHIYDGIGVDIWVIIWTVILMPINWLKTMREIGYMSSTVGVFSILLTLVGLTAAGFSKAFTASPHAPYEALVPRPLSLIGGYTTFSFAYSVTCSTTTVTHDMRNPTHAPKVFAISFACLIFIYGLVTLAGYLGWGQKLLCYDNVLEAMSKDAFGYVSFVGIIMLSATHYAVLLHPSCRAIEYLTGLEGGTVKARKLGRWPTLIITSGLRSLLVVVTAVIAITVPNFSLQIDLLSAVT
;
A
#
# COMPACT_ATOMS: atom_id res chain seq x y z
N GLN A 1 1.57 8.19 -11.06
CA GLN A 1 1.52 9.54 -11.69
C GLN A 1 1.15 10.69 -10.74
N ASN A 2 0.95 10.48 -9.43
CA ASN A 2 0.52 11.55 -8.51
C ASN A 2 1.64 12.50 -8.02
N SER A 3 2.90 12.26 -8.41
CA SER A 3 4.07 13.02 -7.94
C SER A 3 4.22 14.42 -8.53
N TYR A 4 3.55 14.70 -9.66
CA TYR A 4 3.55 16.03 -10.30
C TYR A 4 2.95 17.12 -9.39
N HIS A 5 2.09 16.73 -8.44
CA HIS A 5 1.39 17.69 -7.59
C HIS A 5 2.20 18.27 -6.42
N ILE A 6 3.38 17.72 -6.10
CA ILE A 6 4.25 18.30 -5.07
C ILE A 6 5.23 19.31 -5.70
N TYR A 7 5.72 19.00 -6.90
CA TYR A 7 6.71 19.83 -7.58
C TYR A 7 6.71 19.52 -9.09
N ASP A 8 6.18 20.43 -9.91
CA ASP A 8 6.07 20.28 -11.37
C ASP A 8 7.43 20.15 -12.09
N GLY A 9 8.54 20.43 -11.41
CA GLY A 9 9.88 20.44 -12.00
C GLY A 9 10.62 19.09 -12.04
N ILE A 10 10.07 18.02 -11.46
CA ILE A 10 10.77 16.72 -11.34
C ILE A 10 9.95 15.62 -12.01
N GLY A 11 10.56 14.96 -13.02
CA GLY A 11 9.96 13.80 -13.68
C GLY A 11 9.74 12.62 -12.73
N VAL A 12 8.70 11.82 -13.01
CA VAL A 12 8.30 10.66 -12.19
C VAL A 12 9.47 9.70 -11.95
N ASP A 13 10.34 9.51 -12.93
CA ASP A 13 11.50 8.62 -12.85
C ASP A 13 12.49 9.07 -11.76
N ILE A 14 12.75 10.38 -11.69
CA ILE A 14 13.64 10.97 -10.68
C ILE A 14 13.01 10.87 -9.30
N TRP A 15 11.68 11.04 -9.20
CA TRP A 15 10.95 10.88 -7.96
C TRP A 15 11.03 9.45 -7.41
N VAL A 16 10.89 8.45 -8.28
CA VAL A 16 11.05 7.03 -7.93
C VAL A 16 12.47 6.77 -7.42
N ILE A 17 13.49 7.36 -8.05
CA ILE A 17 14.89 7.23 -7.61
C ILE A 17 15.09 7.85 -6.22
N ILE A 18 14.55 9.04 -5.96
CA ILE A 18 14.64 9.69 -4.63
C ILE A 18 14.03 8.79 -3.54
N TRP A 19 12.81 8.29 -3.77
CA TRP A 19 12.15 7.40 -2.81
C TRP A 19 12.88 6.08 -2.65
N THR A 20 13.46 5.55 -3.72
CA THR A 20 14.30 4.34 -3.67
C THR A 20 15.49 4.55 -2.75
N VAL A 21 16.19 5.68 -2.85
CA VAL A 21 17.34 6.01 -2.00
C VAL A 21 16.92 6.22 -0.55
N ILE A 22 15.76 6.82 -0.29
CA ILE A 22 15.24 7.03 1.08
C ILE A 22 14.81 5.70 1.73
N LEU A 23 14.16 4.82 0.98
CA LEU A 23 13.63 3.55 1.49
C LEU A 23 14.72 2.46 1.61
N MET A 24 15.80 2.56 0.83
CA MET A 24 16.92 1.62 0.87
C MET A 24 17.54 1.42 2.27
N PRO A 25 17.94 2.47 3.03
CA PRO A 25 18.50 2.30 4.37
C PRO A 25 17.45 1.78 5.37
N ILE A 26 16.16 2.09 5.17
CA ILE A 26 15.08 1.58 6.02
C ILE A 26 14.98 0.05 5.89
N ASN A 27 15.21 -0.50 4.70
CA ASN A 27 15.20 -1.95 4.48
C ASN A 27 16.40 -2.70 5.06
N TRP A 28 17.45 -1.99 5.46
CA TRP A 28 18.60 -2.60 6.16
C TRP A 28 18.33 -2.86 7.64
N LEU A 29 17.24 -2.32 8.20
CA LEU A 29 16.79 -2.65 9.55
C LEU A 29 16.44 -4.15 9.61
N LYS A 30 17.11 -4.87 10.52
CA LYS A 30 17.01 -6.33 10.64
C LYS A 30 15.89 -6.76 11.60
N THR A 31 15.39 -5.83 12.39
CA THR A 31 14.52 -6.07 13.55
C THR A 31 13.06 -5.84 13.19
N MET A 32 12.37 -6.94 12.87
CA MET A 32 10.92 -6.97 12.58
C MET A 32 10.07 -6.30 13.67
N ARG A 33 10.52 -6.34 14.93
CA ARG A 33 9.85 -5.68 16.06
C ARG A 33 9.83 -4.16 15.93
N GLU A 34 10.92 -3.56 15.46
CA GLU A 34 11.01 -2.10 15.28
C GLU A 34 10.23 -1.68 14.05
N ILE A 35 10.32 -2.44 12.96
CA ILE A 35 9.52 -2.22 11.74
C ILE A 35 8.02 -2.34 12.06
N GLY A 36 7.62 -3.35 12.84
CA GLY A 36 6.24 -3.54 13.29
C GLY A 36 5.75 -2.42 14.21
N TYR A 37 6.62 -1.87 15.07
CA TYR A 37 6.26 -0.71 15.91
C TYR A 37 6.11 0.56 15.06
N MET A 38 7.02 0.79 14.12
CA MET A 38 6.95 1.93 13.21
C MET A 38 5.71 1.83 12.31
N SER A 39 5.41 0.65 11.78
CA SER A 39 4.22 0.43 10.96
C SER A 39 2.93 0.54 11.76
N SER A 40 2.88 0.07 13.01
CA SER A 40 1.66 0.15 13.81
C SER A 40 1.36 1.58 14.27
N THR A 41 2.38 2.38 14.57
CA THR A 41 2.18 3.78 15.00
C THR A 41 2.03 4.72 13.81
N VAL A 42 3.02 4.77 12.93
CA VAL A 42 3.05 5.68 11.78
C VAL A 42 2.06 5.23 10.71
N GLY A 43 1.95 3.92 10.46
CA GLY A 43 1.02 3.39 9.46
C GLY A 43 -0.44 3.64 9.83
N VAL A 44 -0.85 3.36 11.08
CA VAL A 44 -2.23 3.63 11.53
C VAL A 44 -2.54 5.13 11.48
N PHE A 45 -1.61 5.98 11.92
CA PHE A 45 -1.78 7.43 11.81
C PHE A 45 -1.93 7.89 10.35
N SER A 46 -1.15 7.30 9.44
CA SER A 46 -1.21 7.59 8.01
C SER A 46 -2.54 7.15 7.38
N ILE A 47 -3.09 6.00 7.80
CA ILE A 47 -4.44 5.55 7.41
C ILE A 47 -5.49 6.56 7.87
N LEU A 48 -5.42 7.02 9.12
CA LEU A 48 -6.37 7.99 9.66
C LEU A 48 -6.31 9.33 8.93
N LEU A 49 -5.10 9.84 8.65
CA LEU A 49 -4.93 11.06 7.85
C LEU A 49 -5.51 10.91 6.45
N THR A 50 -5.24 9.77 5.80
CA THR A 50 -5.77 9.47 4.47
C THR A 50 -7.30 9.42 4.49
N LEU A 51 -7.87 8.74 5.50
CA LEU A 51 -9.31 8.61 5.67
C LEU A 51 -9.99 9.96 5.87
N VAL A 52 -9.49 10.76 6.81
CA VAL A 52 -10.02 12.11 7.09
C VAL A 52 -9.89 13.01 5.87
N GLY A 53 -8.74 13.00 5.20
CA GLY A 53 -8.53 13.80 4.01
C GLY A 53 -9.46 13.42 2.85
N LEU A 54 -9.58 12.12 2.54
CA LEU A 54 -10.42 11.66 1.41
C LEU A 54 -11.89 11.94 1.68
N THR A 55 -12.35 11.68 2.92
CA THR A 55 -13.75 11.89 3.28
C THR A 55 -14.09 13.39 3.33
N ALA A 56 -13.24 14.22 3.94
CA ALA A 56 -13.44 15.66 3.98
C ALA A 56 -13.42 16.28 2.57
N ALA A 57 -12.49 15.85 1.70
CA ALA A 57 -12.43 16.29 0.31
C ALA A 57 -13.70 15.88 -0.46
N GLY A 58 -14.13 14.62 -0.33
CA GLY A 58 -15.36 14.11 -0.96
C GLY A 58 -16.61 14.86 -0.56
N PHE A 59 -16.83 15.03 0.75
CA PHE A 59 -18.00 15.78 1.24
C PHE A 59 -17.92 17.26 0.89
N SER A 60 -16.77 17.91 1.06
CA SER A 60 -16.59 19.32 0.67
C SER A 60 -16.91 19.53 -0.81
N LYS A 61 -16.48 18.60 -1.67
CA LYS A 61 -16.80 18.64 -3.10
C LYS A 61 -18.28 18.40 -3.36
N ALA A 62 -18.91 17.46 -2.66
CA ALA A 62 -20.34 17.19 -2.78
C ALA A 62 -21.21 18.41 -2.42
N PHE A 63 -20.81 19.19 -1.40
CA PHE A 63 -21.53 20.40 -0.99
C PHE A 63 -21.28 21.61 -1.90
N THR A 64 -20.12 21.67 -2.57
CA THR A 64 -19.74 22.80 -3.44
C THR A 64 -20.02 22.56 -4.92
N ALA A 65 -20.14 21.31 -5.35
CA ALA A 65 -20.49 20.96 -6.71
C ALA A 65 -21.97 21.27 -6.98
N SER A 66 -22.23 22.08 -8.02
CA SER A 66 -23.57 22.29 -8.57
C SER A 66 -24.28 20.95 -8.90
N PRO A 67 -25.62 20.89 -8.91
CA PRO A 67 -26.44 19.67 -8.87
C PRO A 67 -26.41 18.79 -10.15
N HIS A 68 -25.33 18.80 -10.93
CA HIS A 68 -25.20 18.10 -12.21
C HIS A 68 -24.03 17.12 -12.24
N ALA A 69 -23.56 16.62 -11.10
CA ALA A 69 -22.72 15.43 -11.11
C ALA A 69 -23.59 14.25 -11.60
N PRO A 70 -23.24 13.59 -12.71
CA PRO A 70 -23.98 12.42 -13.16
C PRO A 70 -23.77 11.30 -12.15
N TYR A 71 -24.84 10.93 -11.44
CA TYR A 71 -24.88 9.76 -10.57
C TYR A 71 -25.68 8.68 -11.28
N GLU A 72 -25.07 7.52 -11.45
CA GLU A 72 -25.75 6.32 -11.94
C GLU A 72 -25.87 5.34 -10.77
N ALA A 73 -27.09 4.86 -10.51
CA ALA A 73 -27.34 3.88 -9.46
C ALA A 73 -26.98 2.44 -9.90
N LEU A 74 -26.88 2.21 -11.21
CA LEU A 74 -26.56 0.91 -11.81
C LEU A 74 -25.23 1.00 -12.55
N VAL A 75 -24.44 -0.08 -12.48
CA VAL A 75 -23.19 -0.16 -13.23
C VAL A 75 -23.51 -0.32 -14.72
N PRO A 76 -23.10 0.62 -15.59
CA PRO A 76 -23.50 0.60 -17.00
C PRO A 76 -22.83 -0.50 -17.82
N ARG A 77 -21.76 -1.14 -17.32
CA ARG A 77 -21.04 -2.23 -17.99
C ARG A 77 -20.86 -3.44 -17.06
N PRO A 78 -21.43 -4.62 -17.34
CA PRO A 78 -21.27 -5.78 -16.46
C PRO A 78 -19.81 -6.24 -16.33
N LEU A 79 -18.97 -6.00 -17.32
CA LEU A 79 -17.54 -6.32 -17.26
C LEU A 79 -16.78 -5.48 -16.21
N SER A 80 -17.21 -4.26 -15.88
CA SER A 80 -16.58 -3.49 -14.81
C SER A 80 -16.92 -4.02 -13.42
N LEU A 81 -17.96 -4.85 -13.27
CA LEU A 81 -18.20 -5.59 -12.03
C LEU A 81 -17.11 -6.61 -11.75
N ILE A 82 -16.54 -7.24 -12.80
CA ILE A 82 -15.45 -8.20 -12.66
C ILE A 82 -14.20 -7.47 -12.15
N GLY A 83 -13.85 -6.32 -12.73
CA GLY A 83 -12.72 -5.50 -12.27
C GLY A 83 -12.89 -4.99 -10.83
N GLY A 84 -14.12 -4.62 -10.47
CA GLY A 84 -14.45 -4.29 -9.08
C GLY A 84 -14.26 -5.49 -8.14
N TYR A 85 -14.78 -6.65 -8.52
CA TYR A 85 -14.62 -7.89 -7.75
C TYR A 85 -13.15 -8.28 -7.56
N THR A 86 -12.33 -8.25 -8.61
CA THR A 86 -10.90 -8.59 -8.52
C THR A 86 -10.16 -7.62 -7.61
N THR A 87 -10.43 -6.31 -7.74
CA THR A 87 -9.83 -5.29 -6.87
C THR A 87 -10.20 -5.51 -5.41
N PHE A 88 -11.47 -5.84 -5.12
CA PHE A 88 -11.90 -6.15 -3.76
C PHE A 88 -11.29 -7.47 -3.24
N SER A 89 -11.19 -8.50 -4.08
CA SER A 89 -10.52 -9.76 -3.70
C SER A 89 -9.06 -9.53 -3.31
N PHE A 90 -8.34 -8.70 -4.07
CA PHE A 90 -6.98 -8.29 -3.71
C PHE A 90 -6.95 -7.46 -2.41
N ALA A 91 -7.86 -6.50 -2.25
CA ALA A 91 -7.93 -5.65 -1.07
C ALA A 91 -8.22 -6.45 0.23
N TYR A 92 -8.98 -7.54 0.13
CA TYR A 92 -9.27 -8.44 1.24
C TYR A 92 -8.32 -9.65 1.33
N SER A 93 -7.26 -9.69 0.52
CA SER A 93 -6.28 -10.77 0.53
C SER A 93 -5.39 -10.69 1.78
N VAL A 94 -5.77 -11.44 2.81
CA VAL A 94 -5.02 -11.58 4.08
C VAL A 94 -4.53 -13.00 4.34
N THR A 95 -4.78 -13.92 3.40
CA THR A 95 -4.55 -15.36 3.56
C THR A 95 -3.10 -15.69 3.93
N CYS A 96 -2.13 -15.02 3.30
CA CYS A 96 -0.70 -15.24 3.55
C CYS A 96 -0.24 -14.78 4.94
N SER A 97 -0.90 -13.79 5.52
CA SER A 97 -0.53 -13.21 6.82
C SER A 97 -1.34 -13.78 7.98
N THR A 98 -2.46 -14.44 7.70
CA THR A 98 -3.40 -14.95 8.71
C THR A 98 -2.74 -15.94 9.67
N THR A 99 -1.87 -16.82 9.17
CA THR A 99 -1.17 -17.82 9.97
C THR A 99 -0.15 -17.20 10.93
N THR A 100 0.64 -16.22 10.46
CA THR A 100 1.58 -15.47 11.28
C THR A 100 0.87 -14.64 12.34
N VAL A 101 -0.20 -13.93 11.95
CA VAL A 101 -1.00 -13.15 12.91
C VAL A 101 -1.60 -14.05 13.98
N THR A 102 -2.16 -15.20 13.60
CA THR A 102 -2.76 -16.15 14.55
C THR A 102 -1.71 -16.74 15.50
N HIS A 103 -0.50 -17.02 14.99
CA HIS A 103 0.62 -17.50 15.80
C HIS A 103 1.07 -16.46 16.84
N ASP A 104 1.04 -15.18 16.48
CA ASP A 104 1.47 -14.08 17.35
C ASP A 104 0.35 -13.59 18.30
N MET A 105 -0.87 -14.11 18.18
CA MET A 105 -1.96 -13.80 19.09
C MET A 105 -1.68 -14.37 20.49
N ARG A 106 -1.87 -13.54 21.53
CA ARG A 106 -1.82 -13.99 22.93
C ARG A 106 -2.78 -15.16 23.19
N ASN A 107 -3.95 -15.15 22.57
CA ASN A 107 -4.98 -16.19 22.66
C ASN A 107 -5.49 -16.56 21.26
N PRO A 108 -4.90 -17.59 20.59
CA PRO A 108 -5.27 -17.98 19.23
C PRO A 108 -6.73 -18.43 19.06
N THR A 109 -7.39 -18.88 20.13
CA THR A 109 -8.80 -19.30 20.12
C THR A 109 -9.78 -18.16 19.81
N HIS A 110 -9.34 -16.90 19.97
CA HIS A 110 -10.12 -15.72 19.62
C HIS A 110 -9.92 -15.25 18.18
N ALA A 111 -9.04 -15.88 17.41
CA ALA A 111 -8.75 -15.54 16.02
C ALA A 111 -10.01 -15.28 15.16
N PRO A 112 -11.01 -16.17 15.08
CA PRO A 112 -12.18 -15.93 14.23
C PRO A 112 -12.98 -14.69 14.63
N LYS A 113 -13.08 -14.37 15.93
CA LYS A 113 -13.77 -13.15 16.40
C LYS A 113 -12.99 -11.89 16.04
N VAL A 114 -11.67 -11.91 16.21
CA VAL A 114 -10.80 -10.78 15.86
C VAL A 114 -10.85 -10.51 14.37
N PHE A 115 -10.71 -11.54 13.53
CA PHE A 115 -10.83 -11.39 12.08
C PHE A 115 -12.19 -10.85 11.67
N ALA A 116 -13.30 -11.36 12.22
CA ALA A 116 -14.64 -10.86 11.91
C ALA A 116 -14.78 -9.35 12.21
N ILE A 117 -14.28 -8.89 13.35
CA ILE A 117 -14.29 -7.46 13.72
C ILE A 117 -13.39 -6.65 12.78
N SER A 118 -12.19 -7.15 12.45
CA SER A 118 -11.28 -6.50 11.52
C SER A 118 -11.90 -6.35 10.12
N PHE A 119 -12.53 -7.40 9.59
CA PHE A 119 -13.23 -7.34 8.31
C PHE A 119 -14.41 -6.37 8.32
N ALA A 120 -15.20 -6.36 9.41
CA ALA A 120 -16.29 -5.38 9.56
C ALA A 120 -15.75 -3.93 9.56
N CYS A 121 -14.63 -3.69 10.23
CA CYS A 121 -13.96 -2.39 10.24
C CYS A 121 -13.47 -1.99 8.84
N LEU A 122 -12.88 -2.92 8.09
CA LEU A 122 -12.45 -2.68 6.70
C LEU A 122 -13.62 -2.34 5.77
N ILE A 123 -14.73 -3.09 5.87
CA ILE A 123 -15.96 -2.81 5.11
C ILE A 123 -16.46 -1.40 5.42
N PHE A 124 -16.46 -1.01 6.69
CA PHE A 124 -16.89 0.33 7.09
C PHE A 124 -15.99 1.42 6.50
N ILE A 125 -14.66 1.27 6.58
CA ILE A 125 -13.69 2.23 6.05
C ILE A 125 -13.81 2.35 4.53
N TYR A 126 -13.82 1.23 3.81
CA TYR A 126 -13.96 1.22 2.35
C TYR A 126 -15.30 1.77 1.92
N GLY A 127 -16.39 1.44 2.62
CA GLY A 127 -17.71 2.01 2.38
C GLY A 127 -17.74 3.52 2.55
N LEU A 128 -17.18 4.04 3.65
CA LEU A 128 -17.12 5.48 3.92
C LEU A 128 -16.34 6.24 2.85
N VAL A 129 -15.17 5.74 2.47
CA VAL A 129 -14.32 6.35 1.45
C VAL A 129 -14.98 6.31 0.07
N THR A 130 -15.55 5.16 -0.30
CA THR A 130 -16.25 4.98 -1.58
C THR A 130 -17.45 5.90 -1.68
N LEU A 131 -18.25 6.00 -0.61
CA LEU A 131 -19.41 6.88 -0.55
C LEU A 131 -19.00 8.34 -0.68
N ALA A 132 -18.03 8.81 0.11
CA ALA A 132 -17.56 10.19 0.06
C ALA A 132 -16.96 10.55 -1.31
N GLY A 133 -16.16 9.65 -1.90
CA GLY A 133 -15.61 9.83 -3.24
C GLY A 133 -16.70 9.91 -4.30
N TYR A 134 -17.64 8.95 -4.30
CA TYR A 134 -18.72 8.92 -5.29
C TYR A 134 -19.68 10.11 -5.16
N LEU A 135 -20.00 10.56 -3.94
CA LEU A 135 -20.80 11.77 -3.72
C LEU A 135 -20.09 13.05 -4.20
N GLY A 136 -18.76 13.10 -4.13
CA GLY A 136 -17.99 14.27 -4.56
C GLY A 136 -17.88 14.42 -6.08
N TRP A 137 -17.56 13.33 -6.79
CA TRP A 137 -17.21 13.37 -8.23
C TRP A 137 -18.15 12.54 -9.14
N GLY A 138 -18.98 11.65 -8.59
CA GLY A 138 -19.91 10.81 -9.36
C GLY A 138 -19.21 9.98 -10.45
N GLN A 139 -19.78 9.94 -11.65
CA GLN A 139 -19.17 9.21 -12.78
C GLN A 139 -17.87 9.84 -13.31
N LYS A 140 -17.51 11.07 -12.90
CA LYS A 140 -16.24 11.68 -13.31
C LYS A 140 -15.03 10.97 -12.72
N LEU A 141 -15.19 10.15 -11.68
CA LEU A 141 -14.11 9.31 -11.17
C LEU A 141 -13.57 8.34 -12.22
N LEU A 142 -14.39 7.88 -13.17
CA LEU A 142 -13.97 6.93 -14.21
C LEU A 142 -12.93 7.52 -15.18
N CYS A 143 -12.79 8.84 -15.22
CA CYS A 143 -11.81 9.53 -16.04
C CYS A 143 -10.42 9.63 -15.39
N TYR A 144 -10.30 9.25 -14.11
CA TYR A 144 -9.06 9.31 -13.35
C TYR A 144 -8.55 7.91 -13.05
N ASP A 145 -7.23 7.71 -13.07
CA ASP A 145 -6.64 6.42 -12.74
C ASP A 145 -6.74 6.11 -11.24
N ASN A 146 -6.84 7.15 -10.41
CA ASN A 146 -7.00 7.02 -8.98
C ASN A 146 -7.75 8.22 -8.36
N VAL A 147 -8.36 8.01 -7.18
CA VAL A 147 -9.10 9.04 -6.44
C VAL A 147 -8.24 10.26 -6.08
N LEU A 148 -6.93 10.06 -5.87
CA LEU A 148 -6.04 11.14 -5.43
C LEU A 148 -5.80 12.16 -6.54
N GLU A 149 -5.73 11.68 -7.79
CA GLU A 149 -5.59 12.55 -8.96
C GLU A 149 -6.78 13.50 -9.10
N ALA A 150 -7.99 13.01 -8.82
CA ALA A 150 -9.21 13.81 -8.79
C ALA A 150 -9.21 14.88 -7.67
N MET A 151 -8.46 14.64 -6.58
CA MET A 151 -8.41 15.49 -5.38
C MET A 151 -7.25 16.49 -5.35
N SER A 152 -6.32 16.38 -6.29
CA SER A 152 -5.00 17.02 -6.28
C SER A 152 -4.94 18.55 -6.17
N LYS A 153 -6.07 19.26 -6.26
CA LYS A 153 -6.13 20.73 -6.24
C LYS A 153 -6.62 21.33 -4.91
N ASP A 154 -7.10 20.51 -3.98
CA ASP A 154 -7.68 20.96 -2.71
C ASP A 154 -6.73 20.75 -1.53
N ALA A 155 -6.81 21.59 -0.49
CA ALA A 155 -5.98 21.46 0.72
C ALA A 155 -6.16 20.09 1.40
N PHE A 156 -7.37 19.53 1.38
CA PHE A 156 -7.64 18.18 1.85
C PHE A 156 -6.99 17.09 0.98
N GLY A 157 -6.88 17.32 -0.33
CA GLY A 157 -6.15 16.45 -1.24
C GLY A 157 -4.66 16.37 -0.90
N TYR A 158 -4.05 17.49 -0.52
CA TYR A 158 -2.66 17.52 -0.07
C TYR A 158 -2.47 16.69 1.22
N VAL A 159 -3.39 16.80 2.18
CA VAL A 159 -3.35 16.00 3.43
C VAL A 159 -3.46 14.50 3.12
N SER A 160 -4.40 14.10 2.27
CA SER A 160 -4.55 12.71 1.83
C SER A 160 -3.30 12.19 1.13
N PHE A 161 -2.69 13.04 0.32
CA PHE A 161 -1.50 12.70 -0.44
C PHE A 161 -0.29 12.45 0.49
N VAL A 162 -0.05 13.33 1.47
CA VAL A 162 0.98 13.12 2.50
C VAL A 162 0.71 11.84 3.29
N GLY A 163 -0.55 11.60 3.68
CA GLY A 163 -0.96 10.38 4.36
C GLY A 163 -0.64 9.12 3.55
N ILE A 164 -0.94 9.12 2.26
CA ILE A 164 -0.67 7.98 1.38
C ILE A 164 0.81 7.75 1.17
N ILE A 165 1.62 8.79 1.02
CA ILE A 165 3.07 8.64 0.94
C ILE A 165 3.62 7.96 2.21
N MET A 166 3.22 8.46 3.39
CA MET A 166 3.67 7.87 4.66
C MET A 166 3.17 6.42 4.81
N LEU A 167 1.94 6.15 4.39
CA LEU A 167 1.36 4.82 4.40
C LEU A 167 2.12 3.86 3.49
N SER A 168 2.38 4.26 2.24
CA SER A 168 3.12 3.47 1.26
C SER A 168 4.55 3.21 1.73
N ALA A 169 5.24 4.20 2.29
CA ALA A 169 6.59 4.03 2.82
C ALA A 169 6.65 3.00 3.95
N THR A 170 5.71 3.07 4.91
CA THR A 170 5.65 2.13 6.04
C THR A 170 5.25 0.71 5.59
N HIS A 171 4.26 0.60 4.71
CA HIS A 171 3.81 -0.70 4.20
C HIS A 171 4.85 -1.36 3.31
N TYR A 172 5.60 -0.59 2.52
CA TYR A 172 6.69 -1.11 1.71
C TYR A 172 7.75 -1.82 2.56
N ALA A 173 8.17 -1.19 3.67
CA ALA A 173 9.13 -1.81 4.60
C ALA A 173 8.61 -3.11 5.22
N VAL A 174 7.32 -3.15 5.59
CA VAL A 174 6.68 -4.35 6.17
C VAL A 174 6.55 -5.48 5.15
N LEU A 175 6.12 -5.17 3.93
CA LEU A 175 5.89 -6.16 2.88
C LEU A 175 7.20 -6.73 2.32
N LEU A 176 8.23 -5.90 2.21
CA LEU A 176 9.52 -6.36 1.69
C LEU A 176 10.25 -7.26 2.69
N HIS A 177 10.04 -7.07 3.99
CA HIS A 177 10.74 -7.84 5.02
C HIS A 177 10.55 -9.37 4.93
N PRO A 178 9.33 -9.94 4.89
CA PRO A 178 9.14 -11.40 4.74
C PRO A 178 9.72 -11.91 3.41
N SER A 179 9.61 -11.14 2.32
CA SER A 179 10.23 -11.50 1.04
C SER A 179 11.75 -11.58 1.14
N CYS A 180 12.39 -10.62 1.82
CA CYS A 180 13.83 -10.65 2.09
C CYS A 180 14.19 -11.90 2.91
N ARG A 181 13.42 -12.22 3.95
CA ARG A 181 13.66 -13.39 4.80
C ARG A 181 13.49 -14.70 4.04
N ALA A 182 12.51 -14.79 3.13
CA ALA A 182 12.32 -15.95 2.27
C ALA A 182 13.54 -16.18 1.35
N ILE A 183 14.11 -15.12 0.77
CA ILE A 183 15.32 -15.27 -0.06
C ILE A 183 16.56 -15.57 0.80
N GLU A 184 16.69 -14.96 1.98
CA GLU A 184 17.75 -15.31 2.96
C GLU A 184 17.69 -16.79 3.37
N TYR A 185 16.48 -17.34 3.51
CA TYR A 185 16.25 -18.76 3.78
C TYR A 185 16.68 -19.63 2.59
N LEU A 186 16.23 -19.31 1.37
CA LEU A 186 16.58 -20.04 0.15
C LEU A 186 18.08 -20.04 -0.15
N THR A 187 18.78 -18.94 0.20
CA THR A 187 20.22 -18.80 0.01
C THR A 187 21.05 -19.44 1.14
N GLY A 188 20.40 -19.93 2.21
CA GLY A 188 21.08 -20.52 3.36
C GLY A 188 21.94 -19.52 4.13
N LEU A 189 21.51 -18.26 4.16
CA LEU A 189 22.17 -17.14 4.86
C LEU A 189 21.45 -16.78 6.16
N GLU A 190 20.37 -17.48 6.50
CA GLU A 190 19.64 -17.26 7.74
C GLU A 190 20.52 -17.56 8.97
N GLY A 191 20.45 -16.68 9.97
CA GLY A 191 21.21 -16.75 11.22
C GLY A 191 20.91 -18.02 12.01
N GLY A 192 21.62 -19.09 11.70
CA GLY A 192 21.41 -20.43 12.26
C GLY A 192 21.90 -21.56 11.34
N THR A 193 22.06 -21.29 10.05
CA THR A 193 22.60 -22.28 9.09
C THR A 193 24.11 -22.42 9.19
N VAL A 194 24.61 -23.64 8.89
CA VAL A 194 26.05 -24.00 8.94
C VAL A 194 26.88 -23.07 8.04
N LYS A 195 26.32 -22.61 6.90
CA LYS A 195 26.94 -21.64 5.99
C LYS A 195 27.12 -20.26 6.62
N ALA A 196 26.08 -19.69 7.24
CA ALA A 196 26.15 -18.40 7.91
C ALA A 196 27.14 -18.40 9.10
N ARG A 197 27.21 -19.53 9.83
CA ARG A 197 28.16 -19.71 10.95
C ARG A 197 29.61 -19.84 10.47
N LYS A 198 29.85 -20.42 9.28
CA LYS A 198 31.18 -20.52 8.65
C LYS A 198 31.67 -19.19 8.05
N LEU A 199 30.77 -18.39 7.48
CA LEU A 199 31.13 -17.12 6.84
C LEU A 199 31.51 -16.03 7.86
N GLY A 200 30.92 -16.05 9.06
CA GLY A 200 31.12 -15.00 10.06
C GLY A 200 30.10 -13.85 9.92
N ARG A 201 30.00 -13.02 10.96
CA ARG A 201 28.92 -12.00 11.09
C ARG A 201 28.97 -10.91 10.02
N TRP A 202 30.16 -10.38 9.73
CA TRP A 202 30.35 -9.27 8.80
C TRP A 202 30.05 -9.60 7.33
N PRO A 203 30.61 -10.66 6.73
CA PRO A 203 30.31 -10.98 5.33
C PRO A 203 28.86 -11.45 5.15
N THR A 204 28.27 -12.12 6.15
CA THR A 204 26.84 -12.45 6.12
C THR A 204 25.99 -11.18 6.07
N LEU A 205 26.31 -10.15 6.88
CA LEU A 205 25.60 -8.87 6.84
C LEU A 205 25.72 -8.17 5.48
N ILE A 206 26.92 -8.12 4.89
CA ILE A 206 27.15 -7.48 3.59
C ILE A 206 26.34 -8.18 2.49
N ILE A 207 26.36 -9.52 2.45
CA ILE A 207 25.61 -10.28 1.44
C ILE A 207 24.10 -10.09 1.63
N THR A 208 23.60 -10.16 2.87
CA THR A 208 22.17 -9.91 3.14
C THR A 208 21.76 -8.48 2.77
N SER A 209 22.59 -7.48 3.08
CA SER A 209 22.33 -6.09 2.71
C SER A 209 22.35 -5.88 1.19
N GLY A 210 23.28 -6.51 0.48
CA GLY A 210 23.35 -6.49 -0.98
C GLY A 210 22.11 -7.13 -1.63
N LEU A 211 21.65 -8.26 -1.10
CA LEU A 211 20.49 -8.97 -1.61
C LEU A 211 19.17 -8.21 -1.37
N ARG A 212 19.05 -7.56 -0.21
CA ARG A 212 17.94 -6.62 0.08
C ARG A 212 17.98 -5.39 -0.83
N SER A 213 19.15 -4.84 -1.08
CA SER A 213 19.31 -3.69 -1.98
C SER A 213 18.98 -4.06 -3.43
N LEU A 214 19.33 -5.27 -3.87
CA LEU A 214 18.96 -5.81 -5.18
C LEU A 214 17.43 -5.89 -5.34
N LEU A 215 16.72 -6.39 -4.32
CA LEU A 215 15.25 -6.44 -4.33
C LEU A 215 14.63 -5.05 -4.50
N VAL A 216 15.15 -4.06 -3.76
CA VAL A 216 14.69 -2.66 -3.88
C VAL A 216 14.92 -2.14 -5.30
N VAL A 217 16.09 -2.37 -5.88
CA VAL A 217 16.41 -1.96 -7.26
C VAL A 217 15.47 -2.63 -8.26
N VAL A 218 15.17 -3.92 -8.11
CA VAL A 218 14.20 -4.62 -8.98
C VAL A 218 12.82 -3.96 -8.88
N THR A 219 12.34 -3.63 -7.67
CA THR A 219 11.07 -2.93 -7.51
C THR A 219 11.08 -1.53 -8.15
N ALA A 220 12.19 -0.81 -8.09
CA ALA A 220 12.33 0.49 -8.74
C ALA A 220 12.32 0.39 -10.27
N VAL A 221 12.99 -0.62 -10.84
CA VAL A 221 12.97 -0.89 -12.29
C VAL A 221 11.56 -1.22 -12.77
N ILE A 222 10.82 -2.05 -12.03
CA ILE A 222 9.42 -2.36 -12.35
C ILE A 222 8.57 -1.08 -12.30
N ALA A 223 8.77 -0.22 -11.29
CA ALA A 223 8.03 1.02 -11.15
C ALA A 223 8.28 2.01 -12.32
N ILE A 224 9.51 2.06 -12.85
CA ILE A 224 9.85 2.92 -14.00
C ILE A 224 9.32 2.32 -15.31
N THR A 225 9.39 0.99 -15.48
CA THR A 225 9.02 0.33 -16.74
C THR A 225 7.51 0.17 -16.93
N VAL A 226 6.74 0.07 -15.85
CA VAL A 226 5.28 -0.10 -15.90
C VAL A 226 4.60 0.99 -15.06
N PRO A 227 4.40 2.22 -15.59
CA PRO A 227 3.85 3.33 -14.80
C PRO A 227 2.33 3.23 -14.54
N ASN A 228 1.63 2.27 -15.15
CA ASN A 228 0.18 2.10 -15.05
C ASN A 228 -0.21 1.34 -13.77
N PHE A 229 -0.68 2.07 -12.76
CA PHE A 229 -1.11 1.52 -11.47
C PHE A 229 -2.26 0.50 -11.60
N SER A 230 -3.28 0.83 -12.39
CA SER A 230 -4.46 -0.04 -12.59
C SER A 230 -4.06 -1.39 -13.19
N LEU A 231 -3.15 -1.39 -14.17
CA LEU A 231 -2.65 -2.62 -14.79
C LEU A 231 -1.86 -3.50 -13.80
N GLN A 232 -1.06 -2.89 -12.91
CA GLN A 232 -0.36 -3.64 -11.86
C GLN A 232 -1.33 -4.29 -10.88
N ILE A 233 -2.36 -3.54 -10.44
CA ILE A 233 -3.40 -4.07 -9.56
C ILE A 233 -4.17 -5.18 -10.24
N ASP A 234 -4.57 -5.02 -11.50
CA ASP A 234 -5.33 -6.03 -12.22
C ASP A 234 -4.54 -7.33 -12.36
N LEU A 235 -3.24 -7.25 -12.68
CA LEU A 235 -2.35 -8.41 -12.75
C LEU A 235 -2.17 -9.09 -11.38
N LEU A 236 -1.94 -8.32 -10.32
CA LEU A 236 -1.82 -8.85 -8.96
C LEU A 236 -3.12 -9.52 -8.52
N SER A 237 -4.24 -8.85 -8.76
CA SER A 237 -5.59 -9.32 -8.39
C SER A 237 -6.00 -10.58 -9.16
N ALA A 238 -5.48 -10.79 -10.37
CA ALA A 238 -5.73 -12.01 -11.14
C ALA A 238 -4.95 -13.22 -10.61
N VAL A 239 -3.85 -13.01 -9.88
CA VAL A 239 -2.97 -14.07 -9.37
C VAL A 239 -3.28 -14.43 -7.90
N THR A 240 -3.81 -13.49 -7.12
CA THR A 240 -4.24 -13.70 -5.73
C THR A 240 -5.60 -14.35 -5.62
#